data_AF-A0A183D925-F1
#
_entry.id   AF-A0A183D925-F1
#
_cell.length_a   1.000
_cell.length_b   1.000
_cell.length_c   1.000
_cell.angle_alpha   90.00
_cell.angle_beta   90.00
_cell.angle_gamma   90.00
#
_symmetry.space_group_name_H-M   'P 1'
#
loop_
_entity.id
_entity.type
_entity.pdbx_description
1 polymer ?
#
loop_
_entity_poly.entity_id
_entity_poly.type
_entity_poly.pdbx_seq_one_letter_code
_entity_poly.pdbx_strand_id
1 'polypeptide(L)'
;MTRDTGKFCSKLDRHANIGKGKLKLAAFRNLIADPRFDGLPMILETPEGDYAEELIRLYRSLETKPLKTRKDIKSFFSPLPATS
;
A
#
# COMPACT_ATOMS: atom_id res chain seq x y z
N MET A 1 10.57 1.80 23.76
CA MET A 1 9.54 0.77 23.44
C MET A 1 9.44 0.59 21.92
N THR A 2 10.10 -0.43 21.36
CA THR A 2 9.89 -0.83 19.96
C THR A 2 8.58 -1.64 19.90
N ARG A 3 7.50 -1.06 19.36
CA ARG A 3 6.23 -1.79 19.18
C ARG A 3 6.46 -2.92 18.18
N ASP A 4 6.29 -4.17 18.62
CA ASP A 4 6.47 -5.37 17.80
C ASP A 4 5.37 -5.42 16.72
N THR A 5 5.79 -5.36 15.45
CA THR A 5 4.89 -5.38 14.28
C THR A 5 4.43 -6.79 13.88
N GLY A 6 4.79 -7.82 14.66
CA GLY A 6 4.43 -9.22 14.42
C GLY A 6 5.14 -9.83 13.21
N LYS A 7 5.37 -11.15 13.18
CA LYS A 7 5.98 -11.85 12.02
C LYS A 7 5.02 -11.95 10.81
N PHE A 8 5.55 -12.18 9.60
CA PHE A 8 4.69 -12.36 8.41
C PHE A 8 3.82 -13.61 8.62
N CYS A 9 2.55 -13.57 8.20
CA CYS A 9 1.56 -14.61 8.51
C CYS A 9 1.29 -14.85 10.02
N SER A 10 1.55 -13.86 10.89
CA SER A 10 1.28 -13.99 12.33
C SER A 10 -0.20 -13.98 12.72
N LYS A 11 -1.10 -13.65 11.78
CA LYS A 11 -2.55 -13.47 12.03
C LYS A 11 -2.87 -12.42 13.11
N LEU A 12 -1.95 -11.49 13.33
CA LEU A 12 -2.12 -10.39 14.27
C LEU A 12 -2.49 -9.11 13.52
N ASP A 13 -3.48 -8.41 14.04
CA ASP A 13 -3.90 -7.11 13.53
C ASP A 13 -3.17 -5.99 14.28
N ARG A 14 -1.96 -5.67 13.80
CA ARG A 14 -1.07 -4.67 14.41
C ARG A 14 -0.76 -3.59 13.39
N HIS A 15 -1.52 -2.51 13.44
CA HIS A 15 -1.31 -1.35 12.59
C HIS A 15 -0.04 -0.59 12.97
N ALA A 16 0.60 0.01 11.97
CA ALA A 16 1.76 0.87 12.13
C ALA A 16 1.64 2.04 11.17
N ASN A 17 2.18 3.18 11.59
CA ASN A 17 2.25 4.42 10.81
C ASN A 17 2.88 4.18 9.44
N ILE A 18 2.55 5.03 8.47
CA ILE A 18 2.86 4.82 7.05
C ILE A 18 4.37 4.61 6.87
N GLY A 19 4.74 3.47 6.30
CA GLY A 19 6.13 3.10 6.02
C GLY A 19 6.99 2.75 7.25
N LYS A 20 6.44 2.81 8.47
CA LYS A 20 7.14 2.46 9.72
C LYS A 20 7.01 0.97 10.07
N GLY A 21 6.00 0.29 9.52
CA GLY A 21 5.83 -1.14 9.65
C GLY A 21 6.61 -1.97 8.62
N LYS A 22 6.08 -3.16 8.34
CA LYS A 22 6.60 -4.07 7.31
C LYS A 22 6.30 -3.57 5.90
N LEU A 23 5.11 -2.98 5.71
CA LEU A 23 4.79 -2.26 4.50
C LEU A 23 5.58 -0.95 4.46
N LYS A 24 6.36 -0.79 3.38
CA LYS A 24 7.17 0.41 3.15
C LYS A 24 6.37 1.46 2.39
N LEU A 25 6.87 2.69 2.38
CA LEU A 25 6.22 3.83 1.71
C LEU A 25 5.86 3.53 0.24
N ALA A 26 6.69 2.75 -0.45
CA ALA A 26 6.42 2.33 -1.83
C ALA A 26 5.12 1.53 -2.01
N ALA A 27 4.69 0.74 -1.01
CA ALA A 27 3.44 0.00 -1.08
C ALA A 27 2.23 0.94 -1.10
N PHE A 28 2.22 1.92 -0.19
CA PHE A 28 1.19 2.96 -0.13
C PHE A 28 1.20 3.84 -1.38
N ARG A 29 2.39 4.20 -1.87
CA ARG A 29 2.55 4.95 -3.11
C ARG A 29 1.91 4.25 -4.30
N ASN A 30 2.08 2.92 -4.41
CA ASN A 30 1.45 2.15 -5.47
C ASN A 30 -0.08 2.11 -5.33
N LEU A 31 -0.60 2.04 -4.10
CA LEU A 31 -2.04 1.98 -3.83
C LEU A 31 -2.73 3.30 -4.22
N ILE A 32 -2.21 4.43 -3.76
CA ILE A 32 -2.85 5.75 -3.97
C ILE A 32 -2.71 6.28 -5.41
N ALA A 33 -1.73 5.77 -6.16
CA ALA A 33 -1.47 6.21 -7.53
C ALA A 33 -2.13 5.31 -8.57
N ASP A 34 -2.85 4.27 -8.14
CA ASP A 34 -3.50 3.34 -9.03
C ASP A 34 -4.91 3.88 -9.38
N PRO A 35 -5.18 4.16 -10.67
CA PRO A 35 -6.44 4.78 -11.10
C PRO A 35 -7.70 3.98 -10.74
N ARG A 36 -7.55 2.68 -10.43
CA ARG A 36 -8.69 1.84 -10.02
C ARG A 36 -9.29 2.26 -8.69
N PHE A 37 -8.59 3.08 -7.90
CA PHE A 37 -9.08 3.59 -6.62
C PHE A 37 -9.47 5.07 -6.66
N ASP A 38 -9.49 5.69 -7.84
CA ASP A 38 -9.91 7.09 -7.99
C ASP A 38 -11.37 7.27 -7.55
N GLY A 39 -11.63 8.31 -6.76
CA GLY A 39 -12.97 8.62 -6.24
C GLY A 39 -13.42 7.76 -5.05
N LEU A 40 -12.63 6.76 -4.62
CA LEU A 40 -12.92 5.96 -3.43
C LEU A 40 -12.34 6.60 -2.16
N PRO A 41 -13.07 6.57 -1.02
CA PRO A 41 -12.53 7.02 0.24
C PRO A 41 -11.42 6.07 0.73
N MET A 42 -10.28 6.63 1.13
CA MET A 42 -9.18 5.89 1.76
C MET A 42 -9.06 6.33 3.22
N ILE A 43 -9.29 5.39 4.15
CA ILE A 43 -9.30 5.66 5.60
C ILE A 43 -7.98 5.21 6.23
N LEU A 44 -7.34 6.07 7.02
CA LEU A 44 -6.16 5.71 7.79
C LEU A 44 -6.57 5.26 9.19
N GLU A 45 -6.29 3.98 9.50
CA GLU A 45 -6.47 3.40 10.83
C GLU A 45 -5.12 3.16 11.53
N THR A 46 -4.12 4.00 11.23
CA THR A 46 -2.82 3.92 11.89
C THR A 46 -2.94 4.38 13.34
N PRO A 47 -2.05 3.90 14.23
CA PRO A 47 -1.96 4.43 15.59
C PRO A 47 -1.85 5.95 15.62
N GLU A 48 -2.22 6.57 16.74
CA GLU A 48 -2.12 8.02 16.92
C GLU A 48 -0.73 8.57 16.55
N GLY A 49 -0.74 9.70 15.84
CA GLY A 49 0.47 10.34 15.33
C GLY A 49 0.14 11.62 14.56
N ASP A 50 1.16 12.19 13.93
CA ASP A 50 0.98 13.35 13.05
C ASP A 50 0.53 12.90 11.66
N TYR A 51 -0.80 12.80 11.50
CA TYR A 51 -1.40 12.37 10.24
C TYR A 51 -1.10 13.32 9.08
N ALA A 52 -1.00 14.63 9.35
CA ALA A 52 -0.73 15.63 8.32
C ALA A 52 0.66 15.40 7.72
N GLU A 53 1.68 15.26 8.58
CA GLU A 53 3.04 14.99 8.13
C GLU A 53 3.18 13.64 7.40
N GLU A 54 2.46 12.60 7.85
CA GLU A 54 2.45 11.31 7.17
C GLU A 54 1.86 11.38 5.76
N LEU A 55 0.74 12.10 5.61
CA LEU A 55 0.10 12.32 4.31
C LEU A 55 0.96 13.20 3.40
N ILE A 56 1.49 14.33 3.91
CA ILE A 56 2.40 15.21 3.16
C ILE A 56 3.59 14.41 2.63
N ARG A 57 4.20 13.57 3.47
CA ARG A 57 5.33 12.73 3.05
C ARG A 57 4.93 11.72 1.98
N LEU A 58 3.74 11.13 2.09
CA LEU A 58 3.22 10.19 1.10
C LEU A 58 2.94 10.87 -0.25
N TYR A 59 2.23 12.00 -0.27
CA TYR A 59 1.93 12.73 -1.49
C TYR A 59 3.19 13.28 -2.17
N ARG A 60 4.13 13.85 -1.40
CA ARG A 60 5.43 14.28 -1.92
C ARG A 60 6.21 13.13 -2.59
N SER A 61 6.04 11.90 -2.08
CA SER A 61 6.71 10.73 -2.67
C SER A 61 6.23 10.39 -4.09
N LEU A 62 5.03 10.85 -4.50
CA LEU A 62 4.49 10.66 -5.85
C LEU A 62 5.21 11.52 -6.90
N GLU A 63 5.74 12.67 -6.48
CA GLU A 63 6.47 13.61 -7.35
C GLU A 63 7.83 13.05 -7.82
N THR A 64 8.32 11.99 -7.16
CA THR A 64 9.68 11.47 -7.36
C THR A 64 9.71 10.22 -8.23
N LYS A 65 10.35 10.27 -9.42
CA LYS A 65 10.49 9.19 -10.44
C LYS A 65 9.17 8.55 -10.90
N PRO A 66 8.98 8.24 -12.18
CA PRO A 66 7.76 7.57 -12.65
C PRO A 66 7.60 6.19 -11.99
N LEU A 67 6.37 5.84 -11.61
CA LEU A 67 6.03 4.50 -11.16
C LEU A 67 6.36 3.50 -12.27
N LYS A 68 6.98 2.36 -11.92
CA LYS A 68 7.10 1.26 -12.88
C LYS A 68 5.70 0.74 -13.18
N THR A 69 5.22 1.02 -14.39
CA THR A 69 3.99 0.42 -14.93
C THR A 69 4.15 -1.09 -14.88
N ARG A 70 3.46 -1.76 -13.95
CA ARG A 70 3.36 -3.23 -13.97
C ARG A 70 2.22 -3.63 -14.88
N LYS A 71 2.38 -4.79 -15.52
CA LYS A 71 1.32 -5.45 -16.28
C LYS A 71 0.07 -5.57 -15.40
N ASP A 72 -1.08 -5.30 -15.99
CA ASP A 72 -2.40 -5.38 -15.35
C ASP A 72 -2.54 -6.67 -14.55
N ILE A 73 -3.18 -6.66 -13.37
CA ILE A 73 -3.33 -7.88 -12.55
C ILE A 73 -4.09 -8.97 -13.31
N LYS A 74 -4.93 -8.57 -14.27
CA LYS A 74 -5.62 -9.47 -15.21
C LYS A 74 -4.65 -10.29 -16.06
N SER A 75 -3.44 -9.79 -16.30
CA SER A 75 -2.38 -10.52 -17.00
C SER A 75 -1.77 -11.67 -16.20
N PHE A 76 -1.99 -11.71 -14.87
CA PHE A 76 -1.57 -12.82 -14.02
C PHE A 76 -2.62 -13.94 -13.96
N PHE A 77 -3.87 -13.62 -14.29
CA PHE A 77 -4.99 -14.56 -14.30
C PHE A 77 -5.46 -14.83 -15.74
N SER A 78 -4.51 -15.09 -16.65
CA SER A 78 -4.86 -15.56 -18.00
C SER A 78 -5.86 -16.73 -17.90
N PRO A 79 -6.93 -16.74 -18.70
CA PRO A 79 -7.96 -17.77 -18.59
C PRO A 79 -7.34 -19.15 -18.83
N LEU A 80 -7.66 -20.10 -17.95
CA LEU A 80 -7.28 -21.50 -18.11
C LEU A 80 -7.77 -21.98 -19.50
N PRO A 81 -6.93 -22.70 -20.27
CA PRO A 81 -7.37 -23.23 -21.56
C PRO A 81 -8.56 -24.16 -21.32
N ALA A 82 -9.62 -23.97 -22.10
CA ALA A 82 -10.77 -24.87 -22.08
C ALA A 82 -10.28 -26.28 -22.41
N THR A 83 -10.48 -27.21 -21.48
CA THR A 83 -10.17 -28.63 -21.68
C THR A 83 -11.13 -29.19 -22.73
N SER A 84 -10.59 -29.63 -23.86
CA SER A 84 -11.30 -30.40 -24.90
C SER A 84 -11.56 -31.83 -24.44
#